data_AF-A0A662E2I8-F1
#
_entry.id   AF-A0A662E2I8-F1
#
_cell.length_a   1.000
_cell.length_b   1.000
_cell.length_c   1.000
_cell.angle_alpha   90.00
_cell.angle_beta   90.00
_cell.angle_gamma   90.00
#
_symmetry.space_group_name_H-M   'P 1'
#
loop_
_entity.id
_entity.type
_entity.pdbx_description
1 polymer ?
#
loop_
_entity_poly.entity_id
_entity_poly.type
_entity_poly.pdbx_seq_one_letter_code
_entity_poly.pdbx_strand_id
1 'polypeptide(L)' 'TGRRKRLFRLSPIHHHFELVGWPETTVIIRFWLLAGLSVAGAFAIFIADFTEQASP' A
#
# COMPACT_ATOMS: atom_id res chain seq x y z
N THR A 1 -16.62 -27.99 15.64
CA THR A 1 -16.88 -27.11 14.48
C THR A 1 -15.83 -26.00 14.47
N GLY A 2 -14.74 -26.15 13.73
CA GLY A 2 -13.66 -25.17 13.72
C GLY A 2 -14.07 -23.89 12.97
N ARG A 3 -14.53 -22.85 13.68
CA ARG A 3 -14.82 -21.55 13.04
C ARG A 3 -13.50 -20.83 12.76
N ARG A 4 -13.24 -20.54 11.49
CA ARG A 4 -12.11 -19.71 11.04
C ARG A 4 -12.30 -18.29 11.59
N LYS A 5 -11.38 -17.80 12.42
CA LYS A 5 -11.40 -16.41 12.89
C LYS A 5 -11.05 -15.51 11.69
N ARG A 6 -11.89 -14.51 11.39
CA ARG A 6 -11.63 -13.56 10.31
C ARG A 6 -10.44 -12.67 10.69
N LEU A 7 -9.46 -12.53 9.79
CA LEU A 7 -8.31 -11.66 10.00
C LEU A 7 -8.70 -10.18 9.86
N PHE A 8 -9.52 -9.86 8.84
CA PHE A 8 -10.06 -8.53 8.61
C PHE A 8 -11.54 -8.44 9.04
N ARG A 9 -11.96 -7.25 9.48
CA ARG A 9 -13.39 -6.98 9.75
C ARG A 9 -14.24 -7.09 8.47
N LEU A 10 -13.71 -6.56 7.37
CA LEU A 10 -14.20 -6.74 6.00
C LEU A 10 -13.00 -6.73 5.06
N SER A 11 -13.07 -7.48 3.99
CA SER A 11 -12.14 -7.43 2.86
C SER A 11 -12.93 -6.99 1.63
N PRO A 12 -12.43 -6.05 0.81
CA PRO A 12 -11.08 -5.50 0.74
C PRO A 12 -10.63 -4.57 1.89
N ILE A 13 -9.32 -4.31 1.98
CA ILE A 13 -8.68 -3.64 3.12
C ILE A 13 -9.12 -2.19 3.36
N HIS A 14 -9.57 -1.44 2.34
CA HIS A 14 -10.05 -0.06 2.55
C HIS A 14 -11.31 -0.02 3.43
N HIS A 15 -12.24 -0.95 3.22
CA HIS A 15 -13.41 -1.10 4.06
C HIS A 15 -13.08 -1.58 5.48
N HIS A 16 -11.95 -2.26 5.68
CA HIS A 16 -11.49 -2.56 7.04
C HIS A 16 -11.26 -1.27 7.84
N PHE A 17 -10.68 -0.24 7.22
CA PHE A 17 -10.42 1.04 7.86
C PHE A 17 -11.69 1.88 8.03
N GLU A 18 -12.63 1.82 7.09
CA GLU A 18 -13.96 2.44 7.26
C GLU A 18 -14.70 1.85 8.48
N LEU A 19 -14.68 0.52 8.66
CA LEU A 19 -15.25 -0.16 9.84
C LEU A 19 -14.46 0.06 11.14
N VAL A 20 -13.26 0.62 11.06
CA VAL A 20 -12.51 1.10 12.22
C VAL A 20 -12.94 2.54 12.60
N GLY A 21 -13.71 3.22 11.74
CA GLY A 21 -14.25 4.55 11.97
C GLY A 21 -13.51 5.65 11.20
N TRP A 22 -12.69 5.30 10.20
CA TRP A 22 -12.01 6.31 9.37
C TRP A 22 -12.97 6.86 8.30
N PRO A 23 -12.97 8.18 8.05
CA PRO A 23 -13.66 8.74 6.91
C PRO A 23 -13.07 8.20 5.60
N GLU A 24 -13.92 7.90 4.62
CA GLU A 24 -13.53 7.37 3.30
C GLU A 24 -12.41 8.20 2.65
N THR A 25 -12.54 9.53 2.66
CA THR A 25 -11.52 10.45 2.13
C THR A 25 -10.15 10.28 2.80
N THR A 26 -10.14 10.01 4.10
CA THR A 26 -8.89 9.78 4.86
C THR A 26 -8.23 8.46 4.43
N VAL A 27 -9.03 7.40 4.23
CA VAL A 27 -8.52 6.12 3.75
C VAL A 27 -7.92 6.27 2.36
N ILE A 28 -8.64 6.93 1.43
CA ILE A 28 -8.20 7.14 0.04
C ILE A 28 -6.87 7.91 0.00
N ILE A 29 -6.78 9.06 0.69
CA ILE A 29 -5.56 9.89 0.69
C ILE A 29 -4.36 9.12 1.26
N ARG A 30 -4.55 8.35 2.34
CA ARG A 30 -3.46 7.55 2.92
C ARG A 30 -2.97 6.46 1.96
N PHE A 31 -3.90 5.82 1.23
CA PHE A 31 -3.55 4.81 0.23
C PHE A 31 -2.80 5.44 -0.95
N TRP A 32 -3.16 6.65 -1.38
CA TRP A 32 -2.40 7.39 -2.38
C TRP A 32 -0.98 7.74 -1.93
N LEU A 33 -0.80 8.13 -0.67
CA LEU A 33 0.54 8.39 -0.11
C LEU A 33 1.40 7.12 -0.11
N LEU A 34 0.83 5.98 0.31
CA LEU A 34 1.50 4.67 0.28
C LEU A 34 1.86 4.23 -1.15
N ALA A 35 0.95 4.44 -2.10
CA ALA A 35 1.19 4.16 -3.52
C ALA A 35 2.32 5.04 -4.07
N GLY A 36 2.26 6.36 -3.81
CA GLY A 36 3.28 7.32 -4.23
C GLY A 36 4.67 6.99 -3.65
N LEU A 37 4.74 6.62 -2.37
CA LEU A 37 5.99 6.21 -1.73
C LEU A 37 6.57 4.94 -2.36
N SER A 38 5.73 3.94 -2.62
CA SER A 38 6.16 2.68 -3.24
C SER A 38 6.67 2.91 -4.66
N VAL A 39 5.97 3.74 -5.45
CA VAL A 39 6.38 4.10 -6.81
C VAL A 39 7.69 4.89 -6.81
N ALA A 40 7.81 5.90 -5.95
CA ALA A 40 9.02 6.69 -5.83
C ALA A 40 10.23 5.83 -5.41
N GLY A 41 10.04 4.93 -4.45
CA GLY A 41 11.07 3.98 -4.02
C GLY A 41 11.49 3.02 -5.13
N ALA A 42 10.52 2.42 -5.83
CA ALA A 42 10.79 1.52 -6.95
C ALA A 42 11.53 2.26 -8.09
N PHE A 43 11.10 3.49 -8.40
CA PHE A 43 11.74 4.31 -9.42
C PHE A 43 13.19 4.68 -9.03
N ALA A 44 13.42 5.06 -7.77
CA ALA A 44 14.76 5.37 -7.29
C ALA A 44 15.70 4.15 -7.35
N ILE A 45 15.22 2.97 -6.92
CA ILE A 45 15.97 1.71 -7.01
C ILE A 45 16.30 1.38 -8.47
N PHE A 46 15.31 1.48 -9.35
CA PHE A 46 15.49 1.22 -10.78
C PHE A 46 16.52 2.17 -11.41
N ILE A 47 16.45 3.47 -11.10
CA ILE A 47 17.39 4.46 -11.64
C ILE A 47 18.81 4.22 -11.10
N ALA A 48 18.96 3.85 -9.83
CA ALA A 48 20.26 3.50 -9.27
C ALA A 48 20.88 2.28 -10.00
N ASP A 49 20.12 1.19 -10.16
CA ASP A 49 20.55 -0.01 -10.89
C ASP A 49 20.89 0.30 -12.36
N PHE A 50 20.03 1.09 -13.04
CA PHE A 50 20.28 1.52 -14.41
C PHE A 50 21.58 2.33 -14.54
N THR A 51 21.86 3.21 -13.58
CA THR A 51 23.06 4.07 -13.61
C THR A 51 24.33 3.25 -13.41
N GLU A 52 24.29 2.22 -12.55
CA GLU A 52 25.42 1.29 -12.37
C GLU A 52 25.71 0.50 -13.65
N GLN A 53 24.69 -0.02 -14.34
CA GLN A 53 24.88 -0.77 -15.58
C GLN A 53 25.29 0.09 -16.77
N ALA A 54 24.89 1.36 -16.79
CA ALA A 54 25.23 2.31 -17.84
C ALA A 54 26.64 2.89 -17.70
N SER A 55 27.31 2.67 -16.57
CA SER A 55 28.69 3.10 -16.33
C SER A 55 29.65 2.04 -16.90
N PRO A 56 30.45 2.35 -17.94
CA PRO A 56 31.34 1.40 -18.59
C PRO A 56 32.55 0.97 -17.73
#